data_AF-A0A1R2AZB8-F1
#
_entry.id   AF-A0A1R2AZB8-F1
#
_cell.length_a   1.000
_cell.length_b   1.000
_cell.length_c   1.000
_cell.angle_alpha   90.00
_cell.angle_beta   90.00
_cell.angle_gamma   90.00
#
_symmetry.space_group_name_H-M   'P 1'
#
loop_
_entity.id
_entity.type
_entity.pdbx_description
1 polymer ?
#
loop_
_entity_poly.entity_id
_entity_poly.type
_entity_poly.pdbx_seq_one_letter_code
_entity_poly.pdbx_strand_id
1 'polypeptide(L)'
;MSVSIDNNEKIASMCESLIKSSHLRAKSTKINILKQRERLKKIKPTNGEISELLKGLFETLPQDINCKVKCTDLMESLVSLGVYMEPLLLSNVFLDYLKVPKIQYAKITLEDFVSMLFTDRKSDILLEALKKHLITKRNSSALPIIRIKPISSISPLRFIKKSNISPILYTNAQELKPEDYLNLLSTWWNEYDYEGNGFMHVSKVVEMLIKKEIVKNYADGKRYFSSFEGNVLRADFFAVFCVAVLKYQVLEIARKVNNLAVSKPFLPSSQKLSSIKRKLLISRISPDSDDNIRSEGDRVVTGIARFHRYIRSIAPASYR
;
A
#
# COMPACT_ATOMS: atom_id res chain seq x y z
N MET A 1 67.47 -8.48 27.35
CA MET A 1 66.53 -8.08 26.29
C MET A 1 65.28 -8.97 26.40
N SER A 2 64.23 -8.51 27.06
CA SER A 2 63.00 -9.30 27.22
C SER A 2 61.85 -8.39 27.62
N VAL A 3 61.36 -7.58 26.69
CA VAL A 3 60.09 -6.85 26.81
C VAL A 3 59.48 -6.80 25.41
N SER A 4 58.55 -7.70 25.08
CA SER A 4 57.78 -7.57 23.82
C SER A 4 56.54 -8.47 23.67
N ILE A 5 56.21 -9.36 24.62
CA ILE A 5 55.12 -10.34 24.39
C ILE A 5 53.81 -9.93 25.07
N ASP A 6 53.84 -9.39 26.29
CA ASP A 6 52.63 -9.07 27.07
C ASP A 6 51.75 -7.94 26.51
N ASN A 7 52.30 -7.01 25.72
CA ASN A 7 51.52 -5.91 25.18
C ASN A 7 50.63 -6.31 23.99
N ASN A 8 51.01 -7.34 23.23
CA ASN A 8 50.25 -7.74 22.04
C ASN A 8 48.98 -8.52 22.39
N GLU A 9 49.00 -9.38 23.41
CA GLU A 9 47.79 -10.08 23.87
C GLU A 9 46.78 -9.12 24.51
N LYS A 10 47.26 -8.09 25.22
CA LYS A 10 46.41 -7.06 25.83
C LYS A 10 45.71 -6.19 24.78
N ILE A 11 46.42 -5.85 23.70
CA ILE A 11 45.86 -5.09 22.57
C ILE A 11 44.85 -5.94 21.79
N ALA A 12 45.15 -7.21 21.52
CA ALA A 12 44.22 -8.12 20.84
C ALA A 12 42.92 -8.34 21.63
N SER A 13 43.02 -8.54 22.95
CA SER A 13 41.87 -8.67 23.86
C SER A 13 41.01 -7.40 23.90
N MET A 14 41.64 -6.21 23.93
CA MET A 14 40.92 -4.93 23.85
C MET A 14 40.18 -4.77 22.52
N CYS A 15 40.83 -5.08 21.39
CA CYS A 15 40.22 -5.01 20.06
C CYS A 15 39.03 -5.96 19.92
N GLU A 16 39.13 -7.19 20.42
CA GLU A 16 37.99 -8.12 20.44
C GLU A 16 36.82 -7.61 21.29
N SER A 17 37.10 -7.00 22.46
CA SER A 17 36.05 -6.44 23.31
C SER A 17 35.34 -5.24 22.66
N LEU A 18 36.09 -4.42 21.91
CA LEU A 18 35.56 -3.30 21.12
C LEU A 18 34.73 -3.78 19.92
N ILE A 19 35.16 -4.85 19.24
CA ILE A 19 34.41 -5.47 18.15
C ILE A 19 33.13 -6.13 18.69
N LYS A 20 33.20 -6.89 19.78
CA LYS A 20 32.01 -7.51 20.41
C LYS A 20 31.02 -6.46 20.93
N SER A 21 31.50 -5.39 21.57
CA SER A 21 30.64 -4.31 22.08
C SER A 21 30.01 -3.46 20.97
N SER A 22 30.73 -3.19 19.87
CA SER A 22 30.18 -2.52 18.68
C SER A 22 29.14 -3.38 17.96
N HIS A 23 29.35 -4.70 17.87
CA HIS A 23 28.36 -5.61 17.30
C HIS A 23 27.09 -5.74 18.15
N LEU A 24 27.23 -5.77 19.49
CA LEU A 24 26.11 -5.78 20.42
C LEU A 24 25.32 -4.46 20.39
N ARG A 25 26.01 -3.31 20.29
CA ARG A 25 25.36 -2.00 20.07
C ARG A 25 24.62 -1.99 18.73
N ALA A 26 25.24 -2.43 17.64
CA ALA A 26 24.59 -2.50 16.32
C ALA A 26 23.34 -3.40 16.32
N LYS A 27 23.39 -4.58 16.97
CA LYS A 27 22.23 -5.47 17.13
C LYS A 27 21.14 -4.85 18.00
N SER A 28 21.49 -4.22 19.11
CA SER A 28 20.54 -3.52 20.00
C SER A 28 19.83 -2.36 19.30
N THR A 29 20.58 -1.54 18.55
CA THR A 29 20.03 -0.45 17.74
C THR A 29 19.12 -0.98 16.64
N LYS A 30 19.50 -2.07 15.95
CA LYS A 30 18.67 -2.71 14.92
C LYS A 30 17.36 -3.26 15.49
N ILE A 31 17.40 -3.89 16.68
CA ILE A 31 16.23 -4.41 17.38
C ILE A 31 15.31 -3.28 17.86
N ASN A 32 15.86 -2.18 18.39
CA ASN A 32 15.07 -1.02 18.81
C ASN A 32 14.42 -0.28 17.63
N ILE A 33 15.12 -0.15 16.50
CA ILE A 33 14.57 0.40 15.25
C ILE A 33 13.45 -0.50 14.71
N LEU A 34 13.61 -1.83 14.74
CA LEU A 34 12.57 -2.77 14.33
C LEU A 34 11.33 -2.67 15.24
N LYS A 35 11.51 -2.62 16.56
CA LYS A 35 10.40 -2.46 17.53
C LYS A 35 9.70 -1.10 17.41
N GLN A 36 10.44 -0.02 17.13
CA GLN A 36 9.84 1.28 16.83
C GLN A 36 9.06 1.24 15.50
N ARG A 37 9.61 0.64 14.44
CA ARG A 37 8.90 0.44 13.16
C ARG A 37 7.61 -0.34 13.35
N GLU A 38 7.61 -1.40 14.16
CA GLU A 38 6.39 -2.18 14.46
C GLU A 38 5.34 -1.39 15.26
N ARG A 39 5.75 -0.50 16.16
CA ARG A 39 4.82 0.39 16.88
C ARG A 39 4.22 1.45 15.95
N LEU A 40 5.01 1.97 15.02
CA LEU A 40 4.59 2.96 14.02
C LEU A 40 3.69 2.39 12.92
N LYS A 41 3.78 1.09 12.62
CA LYS A 41 2.84 0.39 11.70
C LYS A 41 1.40 0.35 12.21
N LYS A 42 1.16 0.60 13.50
CA LYS A 42 -0.17 0.52 14.13
C LYS A 42 -0.93 1.84 14.20
N ILE A 43 -0.30 2.97 13.84
CA ILE A 43 -0.95 4.28 13.87
C ILE A 43 -1.76 4.44 12.58
N LYS A 44 -3.09 4.53 12.70
CA LYS A 44 -3.94 4.96 11.59
C LYS A 44 -3.76 6.47 11.43
N PRO A 45 -3.46 6.98 10.23
CA PRO A 45 -3.35 8.41 10.03
C PRO A 45 -4.68 9.09 10.34
N THR A 46 -4.63 10.24 11.00
CA THR A 46 -5.85 11.02 11.29
C THR A 46 -6.32 11.72 10.01
N ASN A 47 -7.62 12.07 9.95
CA ASN A 47 -8.16 12.83 8.80
C ASN A 47 -7.42 14.16 8.58
N GLY A 48 -6.89 14.78 9.64
CA GLY A 48 -6.07 15.98 9.55
C GLY A 48 -4.73 15.74 8.86
N GLU A 49 -4.02 14.66 9.22
CA GLU A 49 -2.73 14.31 8.62
C GLU A 49 -2.84 13.98 7.12
N ILE A 50 -3.94 13.32 6.72
CA ILE A 50 -4.22 13.03 5.31
C ILE A 50 -4.45 14.33 4.54
N SER A 51 -5.24 15.24 5.12
CA SER A 51 -5.51 16.55 4.52
C SER A 51 -4.24 17.38 4.33
N GLU A 52 -3.37 17.44 5.34
CA GLU A 52 -2.08 18.14 5.24
C GLU A 52 -1.15 17.55 4.19
N LEU A 53 -1.14 16.21 4.06
CA LEU A 53 -0.36 15.55 3.03
C LEU A 53 -0.88 15.89 1.63
N LEU A 54 -2.18 15.78 1.42
CA LEU A 54 -2.80 16.05 0.12
C LEU A 54 -2.66 17.52 -0.26
N LYS A 55 -2.77 18.43 0.71
CA LYS A 55 -2.46 19.85 0.51
C LYS A 55 -1.01 20.02 0.05
N GLY A 56 -0.06 19.43 0.77
CA GLY A 56 1.36 19.47 0.39
C GLY A 56 1.66 18.85 -0.97
N LEU A 57 0.89 17.84 -1.39
CA LEU A 57 0.98 17.26 -2.73
C LEU A 57 0.49 18.27 -3.79
N PHE A 58 -0.69 18.85 -3.62
CA PHE A 58 -1.27 19.80 -4.58
C PHE A 58 -0.46 21.10 -4.68
N GLU A 59 0.13 21.57 -3.59
CA GLU A 59 1.04 22.74 -3.58
C GLU A 59 2.31 22.52 -4.40
N THR A 60 2.75 21.27 -4.60
CA THR A 60 3.94 20.96 -5.41
C THR A 60 3.64 20.85 -6.91
N LEU A 61 2.36 20.88 -7.30
CA LEU A 61 1.93 20.68 -8.67
C LEU A 61 1.54 22.02 -9.31
N PRO A 62 1.75 22.21 -10.62
CA PRO A 62 1.28 23.40 -11.32
C PRO A 62 -0.25 23.50 -11.24
N GLN A 63 -0.75 24.64 -10.77
CA GLN A 63 -2.17 24.94 -10.66
C GLN A 63 -2.57 26.02 -11.66
N ASP A 64 -3.79 25.94 -12.17
CA ASP A 64 -4.38 27.06 -12.91
C ASP A 64 -4.98 28.12 -11.98
N ILE A 65 -5.54 29.18 -12.56
CA ILE A 65 -6.15 30.31 -11.83
C ILE A 65 -7.30 29.89 -10.89
N ASN A 66 -7.86 28.69 -11.06
CA ASN A 66 -8.94 28.15 -10.25
C ASN A 66 -8.45 27.09 -9.25
N CYS A 67 -7.14 27.07 -8.95
CA CYS A 67 -6.50 26.09 -8.08
C CYS A 67 -6.67 24.63 -8.57
N LYS A 68 -6.87 24.42 -9.88
CA LYS A 68 -7.02 23.08 -10.44
C LYS A 68 -5.70 22.56 -10.96
N VAL A 69 -5.43 21.28 -10.68
CA VAL A 69 -4.26 20.54 -11.16
C VAL A 69 -4.67 19.66 -12.33
N LYS A 70 -3.82 19.54 -13.36
CA LYS A 70 -4.04 18.56 -14.44
C LYS A 70 -3.94 17.14 -13.88
N CYS A 71 -4.91 16.29 -14.21
CA CYS A 71 -4.90 14.91 -13.70
C CYS A 71 -3.66 14.14 -14.15
N THR A 72 -3.08 14.42 -15.32
CA THR A 72 -1.82 13.82 -15.78
C THR A 72 -0.65 14.09 -14.81
N ASP A 73 -0.54 15.32 -14.31
CA ASP A 73 0.56 15.74 -13.44
C ASP A 73 0.38 15.13 -12.04
N LEU A 74 -0.87 15.07 -11.58
CA LEU A 74 -1.23 14.37 -10.34
C LEU A 74 -0.93 12.87 -10.44
N MET A 75 -1.29 12.21 -11.54
CA MET A 75 -1.00 10.79 -11.78
C MET A 75 0.50 10.50 -11.73
N GLU A 76 1.32 11.31 -12.41
CA GLU A 76 2.77 11.16 -12.40
C GLU A 76 3.33 11.28 -10.98
N SER A 77 2.82 12.25 -10.21
CA SER A 77 3.24 12.46 -8.82
C SER A 77 2.84 11.29 -7.92
N LEU A 78 1.62 10.77 -8.05
CA LEU A 78 1.15 9.59 -7.33
C LEU A 78 2.02 8.36 -7.63
N VAL A 79 2.30 8.09 -8.92
CA VAL A 79 3.18 6.98 -9.33
C VAL A 79 4.59 7.17 -8.77
N SER A 80 5.12 8.39 -8.80
CA SER A 80 6.42 8.74 -8.21
C SER A 80 6.49 8.54 -6.70
N LEU A 81 5.35 8.59 -6.02
CA LEU A 81 5.22 8.36 -4.58
C LEU A 81 4.96 6.90 -4.22
N GLY A 82 4.94 6.00 -5.20
CA GLY A 82 4.75 4.56 -4.98
C GLY A 82 3.33 4.07 -5.15
N VAL A 83 2.43 4.85 -5.77
CA VAL A 83 1.13 4.31 -6.19
C VAL A 83 1.35 3.28 -7.30
N TYR A 84 1.09 2.04 -6.95
CA TYR A 84 1.07 0.87 -7.82
C TYR A 84 -0.32 0.70 -8.44
N MET A 85 -0.51 1.30 -9.61
CA MET A 85 -1.69 1.13 -10.45
C MET A 85 -1.30 1.33 -11.91
N GLU A 86 -1.94 0.61 -12.83
CA GLU A 86 -1.71 0.86 -14.25
C GLU A 86 -2.19 2.26 -14.64
N PRO A 87 -1.41 3.02 -15.44
CA PRO A 87 -1.79 4.37 -15.86
C PRO A 87 -3.17 4.46 -16.50
N LEU A 88 -3.56 3.45 -17.29
CA LEU A 88 -4.88 3.38 -17.91
C LEU A 88 -6.00 3.27 -16.86
N LEU A 89 -5.84 2.40 -15.86
CA LEU A 89 -6.82 2.24 -14.78
C LEU A 89 -6.95 3.52 -13.95
N LEU A 90 -5.82 4.13 -13.59
CA LEU A 90 -5.82 5.38 -12.85
C LEU A 90 -6.44 6.53 -13.66
N SER A 91 -6.17 6.58 -14.97
CA SER A 91 -6.83 7.51 -15.90
C SER A 91 -8.35 7.31 -15.91
N ASN A 92 -8.82 6.06 -16.01
CA ASN A 92 -10.24 5.74 -16.01
C ASN A 92 -10.94 6.17 -14.73
N VAL A 93 -10.28 6.04 -13.57
CA VAL A 93 -10.80 6.56 -12.29
C VAL A 93 -11.06 8.06 -12.36
N PHE A 94 -10.09 8.84 -12.86
CA PHE A 94 -10.28 10.29 -12.98
C PHE A 94 -11.34 10.67 -14.00
N LEU A 95 -11.39 9.98 -15.14
CA LEU A 95 -12.38 10.24 -16.20
C LEU A 95 -13.80 9.93 -15.74
N ASP A 96 -13.98 8.80 -15.04
CA ASP A 96 -15.28 8.43 -14.51
C ASP A 96 -15.74 9.38 -13.41
N TYR A 97 -14.85 9.79 -12.51
CA TYR A 97 -15.21 10.73 -11.43
C TYR A 97 -15.55 12.12 -11.98
N LEU A 98 -14.71 12.67 -12.85
CA LEU A 98 -14.87 14.04 -13.38
C LEU A 98 -15.87 14.14 -14.55
N LYS A 99 -16.32 12.99 -15.08
CA LYS A 99 -17.19 12.90 -16.27
C LYS A 99 -16.60 13.64 -17.49
N VAL A 100 -15.29 13.48 -17.69
CA VAL A 100 -14.54 14.08 -18.80
C VAL A 100 -14.18 13.01 -19.81
N PRO A 101 -14.26 13.27 -21.13
CA PRO A 101 -14.02 12.24 -22.15
C PRO A 101 -12.55 11.85 -22.33
N LYS A 102 -11.61 12.76 -22.04
CA LYS A 102 -10.16 12.54 -22.24
C LYS A 102 -9.35 13.10 -21.10
N ILE A 103 -8.30 12.38 -20.71
CA ILE A 103 -7.45 12.72 -19.54
C ILE A 103 -6.68 14.03 -19.73
N GLN A 104 -6.43 14.41 -20.99
CA GLN A 104 -5.77 15.68 -21.36
C GLN A 104 -6.57 16.91 -20.93
N TYR A 105 -7.89 16.80 -20.81
CA TYR A 105 -8.78 17.87 -20.38
C TYR A 105 -9.16 17.76 -18.90
N ALA A 106 -8.83 16.65 -18.25
CA ALA A 106 -9.19 16.38 -16.87
C ALA A 106 -8.35 17.24 -15.92
N LYS A 107 -9.04 18.02 -15.10
CA LYS A 107 -8.46 18.82 -14.03
C LYS A 107 -9.25 18.62 -12.76
N ILE A 108 -8.56 18.62 -11.62
CA ILE A 108 -9.16 18.32 -10.32
C ILE A 108 -8.67 19.31 -9.25
N THR A 109 -9.56 19.69 -8.33
CA THR A 109 -9.19 20.46 -7.12
C THR A 109 -8.76 19.53 -6.00
N LEU A 110 -8.16 20.08 -4.95
CA LEU A 110 -7.85 19.31 -3.74
C LEU A 110 -9.13 18.76 -3.11
N GLU A 111 -10.18 19.58 -3.02
CA GLU A 111 -11.47 19.22 -2.43
C GLU A 111 -12.13 18.08 -3.20
N ASP A 112 -12.12 18.14 -4.53
CA ASP A 112 -12.68 17.10 -5.39
C ASP A 112 -11.91 15.77 -5.22
N PHE A 113 -10.59 15.83 -5.12
CA PHE A 113 -9.76 14.64 -4.92
C PHE A 113 -9.98 14.01 -3.53
N VAL A 114 -10.09 14.84 -2.49
CA VAL A 114 -10.45 14.38 -1.14
C VAL A 114 -11.84 13.77 -1.13
N SER A 115 -12.80 14.42 -1.78
CA SER A 115 -14.17 13.92 -1.93
C SER A 115 -14.19 12.54 -2.58
N MET A 116 -13.52 12.40 -3.73
CA MET A 116 -13.40 11.15 -4.49
C MET A 116 -12.87 9.99 -3.63
N LEU A 117 -11.88 10.23 -2.78
CA LEU A 117 -11.22 9.17 -2.02
C LEU A 117 -11.85 8.92 -0.65
N PHE A 118 -12.27 9.96 0.07
CA PHE A 118 -12.56 9.88 1.50
C PHE A 118 -14.02 10.11 1.88
N THR A 119 -14.83 10.66 0.98
CA THR A 119 -16.27 10.83 1.24
C THR A 119 -17.13 9.75 0.60
N ASP A 120 -16.60 9.02 -0.39
CA ASP A 120 -17.32 7.92 -1.00
C ASP A 120 -17.38 6.68 -0.09
N ARG A 121 -18.56 6.46 0.51
CA ARG A 121 -18.85 5.29 1.36
C ARG A 121 -18.73 3.97 0.58
N LYS A 122 -18.94 3.97 -0.75
CA LYS A 122 -18.80 2.75 -1.56
C LYS A 122 -17.34 2.29 -1.55
N SER A 123 -16.39 3.20 -1.75
CA SER A 123 -14.97 2.90 -1.69
C SER A 123 -14.54 2.28 -0.34
N ASP A 124 -15.12 2.71 0.79
CA ASP A 124 -14.83 2.14 2.11
C ASP A 124 -15.31 0.70 2.25
N ILE A 125 -16.54 0.44 1.82
CA ILE A 125 -17.12 -0.91 1.86
C ILE A 125 -16.29 -1.87 1.01
N LEU A 126 -15.93 -1.45 -0.21
CA LEU A 126 -15.11 -2.25 -1.11
C LEU A 126 -13.71 -2.49 -0.53
N LEU A 127 -13.08 -1.47 0.06
CA LEU A 127 -11.76 -1.60 0.65
C LEU A 127 -11.75 -2.58 1.83
N GLU A 128 -12.73 -2.49 2.73
CA GLU A 128 -12.84 -3.41 3.87
C GLU A 128 -13.14 -4.84 3.43
N ALA A 129 -13.98 -5.01 2.40
CA ALA A 129 -14.23 -6.33 1.82
C ALA A 129 -12.96 -6.93 1.20
N LEU A 130 -12.20 -6.16 0.42
CA LEU A 130 -10.94 -6.61 -0.17
C LEU A 130 -9.92 -7.01 0.91
N LYS A 131 -9.78 -6.20 1.97
CA LYS A 131 -8.90 -6.53 3.11
C LYS A 131 -9.31 -7.84 3.78
N LYS A 132 -10.62 -8.02 4.06
CA LYS A 132 -11.15 -9.26 4.66
C LYS A 132 -10.73 -10.47 3.84
N HIS A 133 -10.92 -10.43 2.52
CA HIS A 133 -10.56 -11.53 1.62
C HIS A 133 -9.06 -11.82 1.57
N LEU A 134 -8.23 -10.77 1.50
CA LEU A 134 -6.78 -10.96 1.50
C LEU A 134 -6.26 -11.57 2.81
N ILE A 135 -6.80 -11.14 3.94
CA ILE A 135 -6.44 -11.70 5.26
C ILE A 135 -6.89 -13.16 5.36
N THR A 136 -8.11 -13.49 4.95
CA THR A 136 -8.62 -14.87 4.95
C THR A 136 -7.80 -15.79 4.02
N LYS A 137 -7.45 -15.33 2.82
CA LYS A 137 -6.62 -16.09 1.87
C LYS A 137 -5.21 -16.36 2.41
N ARG A 138 -4.63 -15.40 3.15
CA ARG A 138 -3.33 -15.58 3.82
C ARG A 138 -3.41 -16.55 5.00
N ASN A 139 -4.45 -16.45 5.82
CA ASN A 139 -4.63 -17.33 6.97
C ASN A 139 -4.93 -18.78 6.58
N SER A 140 -5.58 -19.00 5.44
CA SER A 140 -5.86 -20.35 4.90
C SER A 140 -4.66 -20.99 4.19
N SER A 141 -3.69 -20.19 3.72
CA SER A 141 -2.44 -20.69 3.12
C SER A 141 -1.31 -20.90 4.14
N ALA A 142 -1.42 -20.33 5.35
CA ALA A 142 -0.59 -20.71 6.47
C ALA A 142 -1.08 -22.06 7.02
N LEU A 143 -0.29 -23.13 6.81
CA LEU A 143 -0.55 -24.44 7.42
C LEU A 143 -0.82 -24.27 8.92
N PRO A 144 -1.85 -24.94 9.50
CA PRO A 144 -2.05 -24.92 10.93
C PRO A 144 -0.79 -25.50 11.56
N ILE A 145 -0.11 -24.70 12.38
CA ILE A 145 0.96 -25.20 13.23
C ILE A 145 0.29 -26.21 14.18
N ILE A 146 0.34 -27.49 13.82
CA ILE A 146 -0.09 -28.59 14.67
C ILE A 146 0.80 -28.51 15.91
N ARG A 147 0.26 -27.97 16.99
CA ARG A 147 0.88 -28.07 18.30
C ARG A 147 0.81 -29.53 18.71
N ILE A 148 1.86 -30.28 18.43
CA ILE A 148 2.10 -31.56 19.09
C ILE A 148 2.21 -31.23 20.58
N LYS A 149 1.14 -31.51 21.34
CA LYS A 149 1.21 -31.46 22.80
C LYS A 149 2.22 -32.53 23.22
N PRO A 150 3.28 -32.20 23.99
CA PRO A 150 4.08 -33.23 24.60
C PRO A 150 3.19 -34.05 25.53
N ILE A 151 3.19 -35.36 25.31
CA ILE A 151 2.58 -36.32 26.22
C ILE A 151 3.48 -36.35 27.45
N SER A 152 3.05 -35.72 28.53
CA SER A 152 3.56 -35.99 29.87
C SER A 152 2.38 -36.23 30.80
N SER A 153 2.17 -37.52 31.07
CA SER A 153 1.33 -38.06 32.13
C SER A 153 1.86 -37.70 33.53
N ILE A 154 0.92 -37.73 34.49
CA ILE A 154 1.05 -37.71 35.97
C ILE A 154 0.66 -36.36 36.65
N SER A 155 -0.52 -36.40 37.28
CA SER A 155 -1.25 -35.39 38.07
C SER A 155 -0.64 -35.16 39.49
N PRO A 156 -1.22 -34.37 40.45
CA PRO A 156 -2.47 -33.59 40.44
C PRO A 156 -2.47 -32.18 41.10
N LEU A 157 -3.52 -31.41 40.77
CA LEU A 157 -4.25 -30.40 41.57
C LEU A 157 -3.47 -29.36 42.39
N ARG A 158 -3.32 -28.14 41.84
CA ARG A 158 -3.49 -26.89 42.62
C ARG A 158 -4.19 -25.80 41.81
N PHE A 159 -5.15 -25.16 42.47
CA PHE A 159 -5.97 -24.03 42.08
C PHE A 159 -5.28 -23.03 41.14
N ILE A 160 -5.80 -22.89 39.92
CA ILE A 160 -5.61 -21.67 39.14
C ILE A 160 -6.99 -21.19 38.66
N LYS A 161 -7.33 -20.01 39.17
CA LYS A 161 -8.44 -19.14 38.77
C LYS A 161 -8.71 -19.26 37.27
N LYS A 162 -9.98 -19.21 36.88
CA LYS A 162 -10.45 -18.82 35.54
C LYS A 162 -9.67 -17.57 35.11
N SER A 163 -8.56 -17.78 34.41
CA SER A 163 -7.87 -16.71 33.71
C SER A 163 -8.64 -16.54 32.41
N ASN A 164 -9.08 -15.31 32.21
CA ASN A 164 -9.65 -14.86 30.97
C ASN A 164 -8.82 -15.42 29.82
N ILE A 165 -9.49 -16.16 28.93
CA ILE A 165 -9.01 -16.45 27.59
C ILE A 165 -8.76 -15.09 26.97
N SER A 166 -7.51 -14.64 27.09
CA SER A 166 -7.02 -13.47 26.41
C SER A 166 -7.02 -13.87 24.94
N PRO A 167 -7.74 -13.17 24.06
CA PRO A 167 -7.61 -13.44 22.63
C PRO A 167 -6.13 -13.23 22.31
N ILE A 168 -5.49 -14.31 21.86
CA ILE A 168 -4.10 -14.32 21.44
C ILE A 168 -3.96 -13.19 20.44
N LEU A 169 -3.26 -12.13 20.86
CA LEU A 169 -2.82 -11.04 20.00
C LEU A 169 -2.14 -11.67 18.78
N TYR A 170 -2.75 -11.46 17.61
CA TYR A 170 -2.13 -11.71 16.31
C TYR A 170 -0.92 -10.77 16.14
N THR A 171 0.17 -11.08 16.82
CA THR A 171 1.49 -10.51 16.57
C THR A 171 2.07 -11.22 15.37
N ASN A 172 1.67 -10.75 14.18
CA ASN A 172 2.46 -10.61 12.96
C ASN A 172 1.50 -10.15 11.86
N ALA A 173 1.04 -8.89 11.95
CA ALA A 173 0.28 -8.27 10.88
C ALA A 173 1.22 -8.07 9.68
N GLN A 174 1.33 -9.10 8.85
CA GLN A 174 2.05 -9.02 7.60
C GLN A 174 1.32 -8.00 6.72
N GLU A 175 2.00 -6.88 6.47
CA GLU A 175 1.49 -5.72 5.75
C GLU A 175 0.92 -6.17 4.39
N LEU A 176 -0.32 -5.80 4.10
CA LEU A 176 -0.91 -6.01 2.78
C LEU A 176 -0.18 -5.07 1.81
N LYS A 177 0.21 -5.58 0.65
CA LYS A 177 0.84 -4.77 -0.39
C LYS A 177 -0.23 -4.34 -1.40
N PRO A 178 -0.11 -3.16 -2.03
CA PRO A 178 -1.07 -2.72 -3.06
C PRO A 178 -1.29 -3.74 -4.20
N GLU A 179 -0.23 -4.47 -4.58
CA GLU A 179 -0.27 -5.53 -5.59
C GLU A 179 -1.26 -6.64 -5.22
N ASP A 180 -1.37 -6.96 -3.94
CA ASP A 180 -2.23 -8.05 -3.47
C ASP A 180 -3.69 -7.77 -3.83
N TYR A 181 -4.12 -6.51 -3.75
CA TYR A 181 -5.48 -6.09 -4.10
C TYR A 181 -5.74 -6.26 -5.60
N LEU A 182 -4.84 -5.79 -6.47
CA LEU A 182 -5.01 -5.91 -7.93
C LEU A 182 -4.93 -7.37 -8.40
N ASN A 183 -4.08 -8.18 -7.77
CA ASN A 183 -3.98 -9.61 -8.03
C ASN A 183 -5.24 -10.36 -7.58
N LEU A 184 -5.82 -9.98 -6.44
CA LEU A 184 -7.09 -10.54 -5.98
C LEU A 184 -8.22 -10.25 -6.97
N LEU A 185 -8.34 -9.00 -7.42
CA LEU A 185 -9.34 -8.61 -8.44
C LEU A 185 -9.14 -9.36 -9.76
N SER A 186 -7.90 -9.54 -10.19
CA SER A 186 -7.59 -10.34 -11.38
C SER A 186 -7.98 -11.80 -11.21
N THR A 187 -7.76 -12.36 -10.03
CA THR A 187 -8.16 -13.74 -9.71
C THR A 187 -9.69 -13.86 -9.78
N TRP A 188 -10.42 -12.94 -9.15
CA TRP A 188 -11.88 -12.93 -9.17
C TRP A 188 -12.45 -12.78 -10.58
N TRP A 189 -11.88 -11.90 -11.40
CA TRP A 189 -12.31 -11.77 -12.79
C TRP A 189 -12.15 -13.08 -13.55
N ASN A 190 -10.95 -13.67 -13.49
CA ASN A 190 -10.64 -14.89 -14.22
C ASN A 190 -11.41 -16.13 -13.72
N GLU A 191 -11.84 -16.15 -12.45
CA GLU A 191 -12.70 -17.21 -11.90
C GLU A 191 -14.10 -17.22 -12.55
N TYR A 192 -14.57 -16.10 -13.11
CA TYR A 192 -15.94 -15.98 -13.62
C TYR A 192 -16.00 -15.74 -15.14
N ASP A 193 -14.93 -15.24 -15.74
CA ASP A 193 -14.73 -15.12 -17.20
C ASP A 193 -14.13 -16.41 -17.77
N TYR A 194 -14.86 -17.53 -17.64
CA TYR A 194 -14.39 -18.87 -18.07
C TYR A 194 -14.04 -18.96 -19.56
N GLU A 195 -14.74 -18.18 -20.38
CA GLU A 195 -14.56 -18.16 -21.84
C GLU A 195 -13.42 -17.21 -22.27
N GLY A 196 -12.90 -16.39 -21.34
CA GLY A 196 -11.82 -15.44 -21.63
C GLY A 196 -12.23 -14.35 -22.61
N ASN A 197 -13.53 -14.03 -22.67
CA ASN A 197 -14.09 -13.07 -23.63
C ASN A 197 -13.70 -11.62 -23.28
N GLY A 198 -13.20 -11.38 -22.06
CA GLY A 198 -12.82 -10.04 -21.60
C GLY A 198 -14.02 -9.16 -21.21
N PHE A 199 -15.23 -9.71 -21.23
CA PHE A 199 -16.46 -9.07 -20.79
C PHE A 199 -17.37 -10.07 -20.07
N MET A 200 -18.16 -9.57 -19.12
CA MET A 200 -19.15 -10.36 -18.39
C MET A 200 -20.47 -9.61 -18.27
N HIS A 201 -21.59 -10.30 -18.43
CA HIS A 201 -22.90 -9.70 -18.18
C HIS A 201 -22.99 -9.17 -16.74
N VAL A 202 -23.56 -7.98 -16.52
CA VAL A 202 -23.71 -7.32 -15.21
C VAL A 202 -24.28 -8.28 -14.17
N SER A 203 -25.27 -9.11 -14.55
CA SER A 203 -25.85 -10.09 -13.63
C SER A 203 -24.84 -11.09 -13.08
N LYS A 204 -23.90 -11.57 -13.91
CA LYS A 204 -22.85 -12.50 -13.47
C LYS A 204 -21.85 -11.80 -12.54
N VAL A 205 -21.50 -10.55 -12.85
CA VAL A 205 -20.63 -9.72 -11.98
C VAL A 205 -21.29 -9.52 -10.62
N VAL A 206 -22.58 -9.18 -10.58
CA VAL A 206 -23.33 -9.00 -9.34
C VAL A 206 -23.43 -10.31 -8.54
N GLU A 207 -23.68 -11.44 -9.19
CA GLU A 207 -23.69 -12.76 -8.54
C GLU A 207 -22.34 -13.08 -7.91
N MET A 208 -21.23 -12.80 -8.61
CA MET A 208 -19.88 -12.91 -8.04
C MET A 208 -19.74 -12.05 -6.78
N LEU A 209 -20.16 -10.79 -6.80
CA LEU A 209 -20.06 -9.91 -5.63
C LEU A 209 -20.86 -10.42 -4.43
N ILE A 210 -22.03 -11.03 -4.66
CA ILE A 210 -22.82 -11.67 -3.61
C ILE A 210 -22.08 -12.89 -3.06
N LYS A 211 -21.55 -13.76 -3.92
CA LYS A 211 -20.77 -14.95 -3.52
C LYS A 211 -19.51 -14.59 -2.75
N LYS A 212 -18.88 -13.46 -3.07
CA LYS A 212 -17.74 -12.92 -2.32
C LYS A 212 -18.18 -12.11 -1.08
N GLU A 213 -19.46 -12.08 -0.71
CA GLU A 213 -19.98 -11.33 0.43
C GLU A 213 -19.65 -9.82 0.42
N ILE A 214 -19.47 -9.24 -0.76
CA ILE A 214 -19.17 -7.80 -0.92
C ILE A 214 -20.47 -6.99 -0.85
N VAL A 215 -21.54 -7.54 -1.45
CA VAL A 215 -22.88 -6.94 -1.47
C VAL A 215 -23.89 -7.94 -0.94
N LYS A 216 -24.96 -7.43 -0.32
CA LYS A 216 -25.95 -8.30 0.37
C LYS A 216 -26.94 -8.95 -0.60
N ASN A 217 -27.26 -8.26 -1.69
CA ASN A 217 -28.28 -8.69 -2.63
C ASN A 217 -28.02 -8.10 -4.01
N TYR A 218 -28.81 -8.55 -4.99
CA TYR A 218 -28.67 -8.16 -6.39
C TYR A 218 -28.87 -6.65 -6.61
N ALA A 219 -29.86 -6.05 -5.93
CA ALA A 219 -30.15 -4.62 -6.06
C ALA A 219 -28.98 -3.75 -5.58
N ASP A 220 -28.33 -4.13 -4.50
CA ASP A 220 -27.13 -3.46 -3.98
C ASP A 220 -25.95 -3.60 -4.94
N GLY A 221 -25.70 -4.81 -5.46
CA GLY A 221 -24.66 -5.05 -6.46
C GLY A 221 -24.87 -4.24 -7.75
N LYS A 222 -26.11 -4.13 -8.24
CA LYS A 222 -26.41 -3.35 -9.45
C LYS A 222 -26.09 -1.86 -9.29
N ARG A 223 -26.09 -1.31 -8.07
CA ARG A 223 -25.74 0.11 -7.80
C ARG A 223 -24.26 0.44 -8.00
N TYR A 224 -23.39 -0.57 -8.06
CA TYR A 224 -21.98 -0.39 -8.40
C TYR A 224 -21.75 -0.34 -9.92
N PHE A 225 -22.70 -0.88 -10.69
CA PHE A 225 -22.62 -0.98 -12.15
C PHE A 225 -23.84 -0.33 -12.83
N SER A 226 -24.48 0.63 -12.18
CA SER A 226 -25.74 1.21 -12.66
C SER A 226 -25.58 1.98 -13.97
N SER A 227 -24.36 2.39 -14.30
CA SER A 227 -23.99 3.02 -15.57
C SER A 227 -23.80 2.04 -16.73
N PHE A 228 -23.88 0.73 -16.48
CA PHE A 228 -23.67 -0.31 -17.49
C PHE A 228 -24.97 -1.06 -17.76
N GLU A 229 -25.43 -1.01 -19.01
CA GLU A 229 -26.55 -1.82 -19.49
C GLU A 229 -26.00 -3.01 -20.28
N GLY A 230 -26.07 -4.21 -19.70
CA GLY A 230 -25.64 -5.45 -20.37
C GLY A 230 -24.27 -5.95 -19.91
N ASN A 231 -23.23 -5.80 -20.73
CA ASN A 231 -21.91 -6.36 -20.46
C ASN A 231 -20.97 -5.33 -19.80
N VAL A 232 -20.25 -5.80 -18.78
CA VAL A 232 -19.17 -5.08 -18.10
C VAL A 232 -17.85 -5.53 -18.71
N LEU A 233 -17.04 -4.60 -19.20
CA LEU A 233 -15.68 -4.91 -19.62
C LEU A 233 -14.79 -5.10 -18.40
N ARG A 234 -13.70 -5.86 -18.55
CA ARG A 234 -12.71 -6.01 -17.48
C ARG A 234 -12.23 -4.65 -16.94
N ALA A 235 -11.95 -3.69 -17.81
CA ALA A 235 -11.48 -2.37 -17.38
C ALA A 235 -12.49 -1.64 -16.48
N ASP A 236 -13.78 -1.75 -16.78
CA ASP A 236 -14.87 -1.12 -16.02
C ASP A 236 -15.04 -1.78 -14.65
N PHE A 237 -14.93 -3.12 -14.61
CA PHE A 237 -14.91 -3.85 -13.34
C PHE A 237 -13.77 -3.37 -12.45
N PHE A 238 -12.55 -3.27 -12.98
CA PHE A 238 -11.42 -2.79 -12.20
C PHE A 238 -11.63 -1.34 -11.75
N ALA A 239 -12.18 -0.47 -12.60
CA ALA A 239 -12.42 0.94 -12.26
C ALA A 239 -13.26 1.11 -10.99
N VAL A 240 -14.32 0.30 -10.81
CA VAL A 240 -15.17 0.30 -9.60
C VAL A 240 -14.36 0.06 -8.32
N PHE A 241 -13.38 -0.84 -8.36
CA PHE A 241 -12.53 -1.13 -7.20
C PHE A 241 -11.28 -0.25 -7.12
N CYS A 242 -10.85 0.35 -8.21
CA CYS A 242 -9.63 1.15 -8.27
C CYS A 242 -9.69 2.37 -7.35
N VAL A 243 -10.85 2.99 -7.12
CA VAL A 243 -10.97 4.09 -6.13
C VAL A 243 -10.63 3.59 -4.73
N ALA A 244 -11.16 2.44 -4.32
CA ALA A 244 -10.88 1.83 -3.02
C ALA A 244 -9.39 1.46 -2.88
N VAL A 245 -8.79 0.91 -3.93
CA VAL A 245 -7.36 0.58 -3.95
C VAL A 245 -6.49 1.84 -3.94
N LEU A 246 -6.87 2.89 -4.68
CA LEU A 246 -6.16 4.17 -4.67
C LEU A 246 -6.22 4.83 -3.29
N LYS A 247 -7.40 4.84 -2.65
CA LYS A 247 -7.59 5.30 -1.27
C LYS A 247 -6.63 4.60 -0.31
N TYR A 248 -6.55 3.28 -0.39
CA TYR A 248 -5.61 2.50 0.42
C TYR A 248 -4.16 2.95 0.20
N GLN A 249 -3.74 3.12 -1.04
CA GLN A 249 -2.36 3.53 -1.35
C GLN A 249 -2.03 4.94 -0.88
N VAL A 250 -2.98 5.88 -0.98
CA VAL A 250 -2.83 7.23 -0.42
C VAL A 250 -2.70 7.18 1.10
N LEU A 251 -3.47 6.32 1.78
CA LEU A 251 -3.34 6.09 3.22
C LEU A 251 -1.98 5.48 3.61
N GLU A 252 -1.45 4.57 2.79
CA GLU A 252 -0.10 4.02 2.96
C GLU A 252 0.98 5.11 2.84
N ILE A 253 0.86 5.97 1.82
CA ILE A 253 1.77 7.11 1.64
C ILE A 253 1.69 8.06 2.83
N ALA A 254 0.47 8.37 3.32
CA ALA A 254 0.27 9.18 4.53
C ALA A 254 0.95 8.57 5.75
N ARG A 255 0.79 7.26 5.96
CA ARG A 255 1.48 6.58 7.06
C ARG A 255 3.00 6.67 6.92
N LYS A 256 3.55 6.52 5.71
CA LYS A 256 4.99 6.67 5.45
C LYS A 256 5.48 8.08 5.74
N VAL A 257 4.76 9.11 5.28
CA VAL A 257 5.07 10.52 5.54
C VAL A 257 5.05 10.82 7.03
N ASN A 258 4.04 10.34 7.76
CA ASN A 258 3.91 10.60 9.19
C ASN A 258 4.98 9.85 10.00
N ASN A 259 5.32 8.62 9.59
CA ASN A 259 6.44 7.90 10.20
C ASN A 259 7.78 8.58 9.96
N LEU A 260 7.98 9.19 8.78
CA LEU A 260 9.12 10.09 8.53
C LEU A 260 9.03 11.39 9.33
N ALA A 261 7.82 11.93 9.55
CA ALA A 261 7.60 13.11 10.37
C ALA A 261 8.02 12.86 11.82
N VAL A 262 7.80 11.67 12.39
CA VAL A 262 8.33 11.34 13.72
C VAL A 262 9.87 11.45 13.76
N SER A 263 10.55 11.17 12.63
CA SER A 263 12.01 11.33 12.54
C SER A 263 12.48 12.76 12.24
N LYS A 264 11.63 13.59 11.63
CA LYS A 264 11.90 15.00 11.25
C LYS A 264 10.60 15.83 11.31
N PRO A 265 10.12 16.18 12.51
CA PRO A 265 8.76 16.71 12.70
C PRO A 265 8.56 18.07 12.03
N PHE A 266 9.59 18.91 12.02
CA PHE A 266 9.57 20.29 11.54
C PHE A 266 9.50 20.47 10.03
N LEU A 267 9.64 19.40 9.23
CA LEU A 267 9.59 19.53 7.77
C LEU A 267 8.14 19.71 7.29
N PRO A 268 7.85 20.64 6.36
CA PRO A 268 6.54 20.73 5.72
C PRO A 268 6.24 19.47 4.89
N SER A 269 4.96 19.17 4.69
CA SER A 269 4.49 17.96 3.98
C SER A 269 5.05 17.83 2.57
N SER A 270 5.17 18.94 1.83
CA SER A 270 5.79 18.98 0.49
C SER A 270 7.26 18.51 0.49
N GLN A 271 8.05 18.91 1.49
CA GLN A 271 9.44 18.45 1.64
C GLN A 271 9.54 16.99 2.09
N LYS A 272 8.60 16.54 2.93
CA LYS A 272 8.50 15.13 3.33
C LYS A 272 8.17 14.24 2.13
N LEU A 273 7.20 14.63 1.30
CA LEU A 273 6.85 13.94 0.05
C LEU A 273 8.04 13.90 -0.91
N SER A 274 8.73 15.02 -1.10
CA SER A 274 9.95 15.10 -1.93
C SER A 274 11.04 14.17 -1.43
N SER A 275 11.20 14.04 -0.11
CA SER A 275 12.16 13.13 0.52
C SER A 275 11.81 11.66 0.27
N ILE A 276 10.52 11.29 0.31
CA ILE A 276 10.06 9.94 -0.04
C ILE A 276 10.34 9.65 -1.50
N LYS A 277 9.91 10.53 -2.41
CA LYS A 277 10.15 10.39 -3.85
C LYS A 277 11.65 10.16 -4.14
N ARG A 278 12.50 11.02 -3.57
CA ARG A 278 13.97 10.89 -3.70
C ARG A 278 14.49 9.56 -3.16
N LYS A 279 14.03 9.15 -1.97
CA LYS A 279 14.45 7.88 -1.35
C LYS A 279 14.09 6.68 -2.21
N LEU A 280 12.88 6.64 -2.76
CA LEU A 280 12.44 5.56 -3.64
C LEU A 280 13.28 5.51 -4.93
N LEU A 281 13.52 6.66 -5.57
CA LEU A 281 14.30 6.72 -6.80
C LEU A 281 15.77 6.32 -6.60
N ILE A 282 16.38 6.70 -5.46
CA ILE A 282 17.80 6.39 -5.16
C ILE A 282 17.99 4.96 -4.64
N SER A 283 16.96 4.34 -4.06
CA SER A 283 17.07 3.01 -3.44
C SER A 283 17.56 1.90 -4.38
N ARG A 284 17.44 2.07 -5.70
CA ARG A 284 17.95 1.14 -6.71
C ARG A 284 19.47 1.16 -6.86
N ILE A 285 20.08 2.32 -6.65
CA ILE A 285 21.52 2.54 -6.83
C ILE A 285 22.27 2.54 -5.49
N SER A 286 21.54 2.58 -4.37
CA SER A 286 22.12 2.54 -3.04
C SER A 286 22.37 1.09 -2.60
N PRO A 287 23.63 0.67 -2.40
CA PRO A 287 23.97 -0.70 -2.03
C PRO A 287 23.47 -1.09 -0.63
N ASP A 288 23.28 -0.10 0.25
CA ASP A 288 22.85 -0.30 1.65
C ASP A 288 21.32 -0.23 1.84
N SER A 289 20.55 -0.15 0.76
CA SER A 289 19.09 -0.07 0.85
C SER A 289 18.47 -1.41 1.23
N ASP A 290 17.55 -1.37 2.20
CA ASP A 290 16.69 -2.52 2.57
C ASP A 290 15.98 -3.08 1.33
N ASP A 291 16.00 -4.41 1.16
CA ASP A 291 15.41 -5.10 0.00
C ASP A 291 13.95 -4.69 -0.28
N ASN A 292 13.18 -4.39 0.77
CA ASN A 292 11.80 -3.93 0.62
C ASN A 292 11.72 -2.54 -0.03
N ILE A 293 12.61 -1.63 0.38
CA ILE A 293 12.68 -0.26 -0.14
C ILE A 293 13.19 -0.30 -1.58
N ARG A 294 14.19 -1.13 -1.85
CA ARG A 294 14.72 -1.34 -3.21
C ARG A 294 13.66 -1.89 -4.16
N SER A 295 12.91 -2.90 -3.72
CA SER A 295 11.76 -3.44 -4.47
C SER A 295 10.66 -2.40 -4.70
N GLU A 296 10.43 -1.49 -3.75
CA GLU A 296 9.52 -0.34 -3.94
C GLU A 296 10.07 0.67 -4.96
N GLY A 297 11.37 0.98 -4.91
CA GLY A 297 12.03 1.84 -5.89
C GLY A 297 11.95 1.29 -7.31
N ASP A 298 12.21 -0.01 -7.50
CA ASP A 298 12.10 -0.67 -8.81
C ASP A 298 10.68 -0.59 -9.38
N ARG A 299 9.67 -0.72 -8.52
CA ARG A 299 8.25 -0.55 -8.89
C ARG A 299 7.95 0.88 -9.31
N VAL A 300 8.43 1.88 -8.57
CA VAL A 300 8.26 3.30 -8.90
C VAL A 300 8.86 3.61 -10.28
N VAL A 301 10.11 3.20 -10.52
CA VAL A 301 10.79 3.44 -11.80
C VAL A 301 10.04 2.78 -12.96
N THR A 302 9.62 1.53 -12.77
CA THR A 302 8.81 0.80 -13.76
C THR A 302 7.47 1.49 -14.00
N GLY A 303 6.81 1.97 -12.94
CA GLY A 303 5.57 2.71 -12.99
C GLY A 303 5.71 4.01 -13.78
N ILE A 304 6.74 4.80 -13.50
CA ILE A 304 7.05 6.03 -14.23
C ILE A 304 7.28 5.72 -15.72
N ALA A 305 8.06 4.68 -16.04
CA ALA A 305 8.29 4.28 -17.41
C ALA A 305 6.99 3.88 -18.14
N ARG A 306 6.11 3.12 -17.47
CA ARG A 306 4.78 2.77 -18.02
C ARG A 306 3.90 4.01 -18.21
N PHE A 307 3.91 4.93 -17.25
CA PHE A 307 3.18 6.19 -17.34
C PHE A 307 3.65 7.02 -18.55
N HIS A 308 4.97 7.21 -18.73
CA HIS A 308 5.49 7.92 -19.89
C HIS A 308 5.13 7.25 -21.22
N ARG A 309 5.15 5.91 -21.30
CA ARG A 309 4.68 5.18 -22.49
C ARG A 309 3.20 5.43 -22.75
N TYR A 310 2.37 5.40 -21.71
CA TYR A 310 0.95 5.69 -21.82
C TYR A 310 0.71 7.12 -22.33
N ILE A 311 1.34 8.13 -21.73
CA ILE A 311 1.21 9.53 -22.16
C ILE A 311 1.59 9.71 -23.64
N ARG A 312 2.69 9.11 -24.10
CA ARG A 312 3.07 9.12 -25.53
C ARG A 312 2.02 8.44 -26.42
N SER A 313 1.44 7.34 -25.96
CA SER A 313 0.42 6.59 -26.71
C SER A 313 -0.90 7.35 -26.90
N ILE A 314 -1.19 8.33 -26.04
CA ILE A 314 -2.39 9.17 -26.14
C ILE A 314 -2.09 10.58 -26.67
N ALA A 315 -0.81 10.96 -26.76
CA ALA A 315 -0.40 12.24 -27.33
C ALA A 315 -0.79 12.33 -28.81
N PRO A 316 -1.16 13.54 -29.31
CA PRO A 316 -1.42 13.76 -30.72
C PRO A 316 -0.22 13.35 -31.57
N ALA A 317 -0.48 12.87 -32.80
CA ALA A 317 0.58 12.38 -33.70
C ALA A 317 1.66 13.42 -34.02
N SER A 318 1.34 14.72 -33.93
CA SER A 318 2.29 15.82 -34.09
C SER A 318 3.36 15.93 -32.98
N TYR A 319 3.22 15.16 -31.90
CA TYR A 319 4.12 15.15 -30.74
C TYR A 319 4.83 13.79 -30.53
N ARG A 320 4.63 12.82 -31.43
CA ARG A 320 5.25 11.48 -31.35
C ARG A 320 6.54 11.43 -32.14
#